data_AF-A0A4Q5WRR6-F1
#
_entry.id   AF-A0A4Q5WRR6-F1
#
_cell.length_a   1.000
_cell.length_b   1.000
_cell.length_c   1.000
_cell.angle_alpha   90.00
_cell.angle_beta   90.00
_cell.angle_gamma   90.00
#
_symmetry.space_group_name_H-M   'P 1'
#
loop_
_entity.id
_entity.type
_entity.pdbx_description
1 polymer ?
#
loop_
_entity_poly.entity_id
_entity_poly.type
_entity_poly.pdbx_seq_one_letter_code
_entity_poly.pdbx_strand_id
1 'polypeptide(L)'
;MSQERTEVGSLGEFGLIEHLTKNIEFHNASTLIGVGDDAAVIDHYGKQTVLTNDLLIEGVHFDLMYTPLRHLGYKTVVVNVSDLYAMNATPTQILIGIAFSNRFSVEALDEFYEGVYAACARYGVDLIGGDTASSQKGFIISCTAIGEVAPDEYVKRSGARKGDLLCVSGDLGAAYLGLLLLEREKKIYLENPQIQPDLEGEKYVVGRLLKPEARKDIVEFFATAGIRPTAMIDVSDGLSSEVLHL
;
A
#
# COMPACT_ATOMS: atom_id res chain seq x y z
N MET A 1 -4.29 -40.87 -14.81
CA MET A 1 -4.14 -39.61 -15.55
C MET A 1 -3.36 -38.67 -14.65
N SER A 2 -2.13 -38.31 -15.02
CA SER A 2 -1.39 -37.28 -14.28
C SER A 2 -2.15 -35.98 -14.45
N GLN A 3 -2.59 -35.36 -13.34
CA GLN A 3 -3.08 -33.99 -13.41
C GLN A 3 -1.93 -33.13 -13.96
N GLU A 4 -2.15 -32.51 -15.12
CA GLU A 4 -1.20 -31.54 -15.65
C GLU A 4 -1.12 -30.37 -14.67
N ARG A 5 0.10 -30.03 -14.26
CA ARG A 5 0.37 -28.91 -13.37
C ARG A 5 -0.02 -27.61 -14.09
N THR A 6 -0.91 -26.84 -13.50
CA THR A 6 -1.24 -25.48 -13.98
C THR A 6 -0.21 -24.50 -13.42
N GLU A 7 0.49 -23.76 -14.28
CA GLU A 7 1.44 -22.74 -13.84
C GLU A 7 0.71 -21.45 -13.46
N VAL A 8 1.17 -20.77 -12.40
CA VAL A 8 0.55 -19.54 -11.87
C VAL A 8 0.39 -18.46 -12.95
N GLY A 9 1.40 -18.30 -13.81
CA GLY A 9 1.38 -17.31 -14.90
C GLY A 9 0.23 -17.49 -15.90
N SER A 10 -0.42 -18.66 -15.95
CA SER A 10 -1.59 -18.89 -16.82
C SER A 10 -2.87 -18.22 -16.33
N LEU A 11 -2.97 -17.90 -15.03
CA LEU A 11 -4.13 -17.23 -14.44
C LEU A 11 -3.95 -15.71 -14.35
N GLY A 12 -2.70 -15.23 -14.37
CA GLY A 12 -2.39 -13.85 -13.99
C GLY A 12 -2.69 -13.59 -12.51
N GLU A 13 -2.52 -12.36 -12.07
CA GLU A 13 -2.72 -11.96 -10.68
C GLU A 13 -4.19 -12.02 -10.26
N PHE A 14 -5.06 -11.24 -10.92
CA PHE A 14 -6.48 -11.18 -10.58
C PHE A 14 -7.18 -12.54 -10.70
N GLY A 15 -6.85 -13.31 -11.75
CA GLY A 15 -7.40 -14.65 -11.91
C GLY A 15 -6.91 -15.64 -10.85
N LEU A 16 -5.67 -15.49 -10.36
CA LEU A 16 -5.17 -16.27 -9.22
C LEU A 16 -5.89 -15.89 -7.93
N ILE A 17 -6.06 -14.60 -7.65
CA ILE A 17 -6.80 -14.12 -6.47
C ILE A 17 -8.21 -14.67 -6.49
N GLU A 18 -8.93 -14.54 -7.59
CA GLU A 18 -10.28 -15.10 -7.76
C GLU A 18 -10.26 -16.63 -7.54
N HIS A 19 -9.31 -17.34 -8.14
CA HIS A 19 -9.20 -18.80 -7.98
C HIS A 19 -9.00 -19.24 -6.52
N LEU A 20 -8.15 -18.52 -5.77
CA LEU A 20 -7.81 -18.85 -4.38
C LEU A 20 -8.92 -18.45 -3.39
N THR A 21 -9.71 -17.42 -3.73
CA THR A 21 -10.65 -16.79 -2.79
C THR A 21 -12.12 -17.09 -3.07
N LYS A 22 -12.47 -17.62 -4.25
CA LYS A 22 -13.86 -17.94 -4.66
C LYS A 22 -14.66 -18.84 -3.72
N ASN A 23 -14.00 -19.61 -2.86
CA ASN A 23 -14.64 -20.57 -1.97
C ASN A 23 -14.58 -20.13 -0.49
N ILE A 24 -14.24 -18.87 -0.21
CA ILE A 24 -14.21 -18.36 1.17
C ILE A 24 -15.64 -18.25 1.69
N GLU A 25 -15.91 -18.90 2.83
CA GLU A 25 -17.15 -18.78 3.59
C GLU A 25 -16.85 -18.13 4.94
N PHE A 26 -17.63 -17.13 5.32
CA PHE A 26 -17.51 -16.50 6.64
C PHE A 26 -18.36 -17.24 7.67
N HIS A 27 -17.72 -17.73 8.72
CA HIS A 27 -18.39 -18.37 9.86
C HIS A 27 -18.63 -17.42 11.04
N ASN A 28 -17.94 -16.28 11.07
CA ASN A 28 -18.06 -15.29 12.13
C ASN A 28 -18.99 -14.17 11.69
N ALA A 29 -20.05 -13.93 12.47
CA ALA A 29 -21.01 -12.86 12.21
C ALA A 29 -20.38 -11.45 12.31
N SER A 30 -19.20 -11.32 12.93
CA SER A 30 -18.45 -10.07 12.98
C SER A 30 -17.83 -9.68 11.64
N THR A 31 -17.67 -10.59 10.68
CA THR A 31 -17.10 -10.24 9.36
C THR A 31 -18.15 -9.55 8.50
N LEU A 32 -17.96 -8.24 8.25
CA LEU A 32 -18.85 -7.44 7.43
C LEU A 32 -18.39 -7.34 5.97
N ILE A 33 -17.08 -7.14 5.76
CA ILE A 33 -16.42 -7.10 4.46
C ILE A 33 -15.17 -7.97 4.52
N GLY A 34 -14.92 -8.76 3.48
CA GLY A 34 -13.68 -9.52 3.32
C GLY A 34 -13.04 -9.24 1.97
N VAL A 35 -12.49 -10.28 1.34
CA VAL A 35 -11.77 -10.17 0.05
C VAL A 35 -12.60 -9.46 -1.02
N GLY A 36 -12.01 -8.47 -1.69
CA GLY A 36 -12.59 -7.77 -2.85
C GLY A 36 -12.66 -6.24 -2.72
N ASP A 37 -12.48 -5.70 -1.51
CA ASP A 37 -12.34 -4.26 -1.22
C ASP A 37 -10.89 -3.91 -0.83
N ASP A 38 -10.57 -2.63 -0.65
CA ASP A 38 -9.24 -2.16 -0.22
C ASP A 38 -8.86 -2.66 1.17
N ALA A 39 -9.85 -2.91 2.02
CA ALA A 39 -9.64 -3.46 3.35
C ALA A 39 -10.83 -4.32 3.80
N ALA A 40 -10.56 -5.27 4.70
CA ALA A 40 -11.61 -6.01 5.38
C ALA A 40 -12.23 -5.17 6.50
N VAL A 41 -13.51 -5.42 6.81
CA VAL A 41 -14.22 -4.76 7.91
C VAL A 41 -14.80 -5.81 8.85
N ILE A 42 -14.51 -5.67 10.13
CA ILE A 42 -15.06 -6.52 11.20
C ILE A 42 -15.76 -5.67 12.26
N ASP A 43 -16.88 -6.15 12.78
CA ASP A 43 -17.62 -5.51 13.87
C ASP A 43 -17.42 -6.21 15.20
N HIS A 44 -17.02 -5.43 16.20
CA HIS A 44 -16.93 -5.87 17.59
C HIS A 44 -17.92 -5.08 18.45
N TYR A 45 -19.18 -5.50 18.42
CA TYR A 45 -20.26 -4.93 19.25
C TYR A 45 -20.51 -3.44 18.94
N GLY A 46 -20.64 -3.11 17.64
CA GLY A 46 -20.87 -1.75 17.17
C GLY A 46 -19.61 -0.90 17.06
N LYS A 47 -18.43 -1.52 17.14
CA LYS A 47 -17.14 -0.91 16.78
C LYS A 47 -16.63 -1.59 15.52
N GLN A 48 -16.64 -0.87 14.40
CA GLN A 48 -16.17 -1.38 13.14
C GLN A 48 -14.67 -1.10 12.99
N THR A 49 -13.91 -2.17 12.84
CA THR A 49 -12.46 -2.16 12.62
C THR A 49 -12.18 -2.49 11.17
N VAL A 50 -11.33 -1.69 10.53
CA VAL A 50 -10.92 -1.84 9.13
C VAL A 50 -9.47 -2.33 9.09
N LEU A 51 -9.18 -3.36 8.31
CA LEU A 51 -7.87 -4.01 8.26
C LEU A 51 -7.39 -4.19 6.83
N THR A 52 -6.18 -3.70 6.53
CA THR A 52 -5.47 -3.98 5.28
C THR A 52 -4.10 -4.61 5.58
N ASN A 53 -3.51 -5.27 4.57
CA ASN A 53 -2.14 -5.75 4.61
C ASN A 53 -1.50 -5.68 3.22
N ASP A 54 -0.35 -5.02 3.14
CA ASP A 54 0.49 -5.00 1.95
C ASP A 54 1.85 -5.68 2.14
N LEU A 55 2.37 -6.18 1.03
CA LEU A 55 3.75 -6.64 0.88
C LEU A 55 4.57 -5.65 0.07
N LEU A 56 5.76 -5.31 0.57
CA LEU A 56 6.82 -4.66 -0.20
C LEU A 56 8.01 -5.61 -0.29
N ILE A 57 8.36 -5.96 -1.53
CA ILE A 57 9.38 -6.97 -1.85
C ILE A 57 10.48 -6.30 -2.68
N GLU A 58 11.71 -6.43 -2.23
CA GLU A 58 12.89 -5.96 -2.97
C GLU A 58 12.96 -6.57 -4.37
N GLY A 59 13.23 -5.73 -5.37
CA GLY A 59 13.27 -6.12 -6.78
C GLY A 59 11.90 -6.22 -7.45
N VAL A 60 10.82 -6.04 -6.70
CA VAL A 60 9.44 -5.96 -7.22
C VAL A 60 8.85 -4.58 -6.94
N HIS A 61 8.81 -4.17 -5.67
CA HIS A 61 8.14 -2.94 -5.21
C HIS A 61 9.12 -1.79 -4.92
N PHE A 62 10.39 -2.12 -4.69
CA PHE A 62 11.46 -1.16 -4.45
C PHE A 62 12.81 -1.75 -4.85
N ASP A 63 13.78 -0.88 -5.09
CA ASP A 63 15.17 -1.24 -5.34
C ASP A 63 16.09 -0.45 -4.41
N LEU A 64 16.96 -1.15 -3.68
CA LEU A 64 17.85 -0.54 -2.70
C LEU A 64 18.97 0.30 -3.31
N MET A 65 19.20 0.23 -4.62
CA MET A 65 20.14 1.12 -5.32
C MET A 65 19.67 2.58 -5.33
N TYR A 66 18.35 2.81 -5.29
CA TYR A 66 17.79 4.16 -5.36
C TYR A 66 16.69 4.44 -4.34
N THR A 67 16.36 3.48 -3.48
CA THR A 67 15.38 3.65 -2.40
C THR A 67 16.10 3.74 -1.06
N PRO A 68 16.32 4.95 -0.50
CA PRO A 68 16.85 5.11 0.84
C PRO A 68 15.98 4.38 1.87
N LEU A 69 16.60 3.76 2.87
CA LEU A 69 15.89 2.91 3.83
C LEU A 69 14.89 3.71 4.65
N ARG A 70 15.23 4.96 5.01
CA ARG A 70 14.29 5.86 5.67
C ARG A 70 13.04 6.15 4.83
N HIS A 71 13.19 6.30 3.51
CA HIS A 71 12.03 6.48 2.63
C HIS A 71 11.25 5.18 2.48
N LEU A 72 11.93 4.04 2.39
CA LEU A 72 11.28 2.73 2.35
C LEU A 72 10.42 2.49 3.59
N GLY A 73 10.95 2.73 4.80
CA GLY A 73 10.20 2.58 6.05
C GLY A 73 9.01 3.54 6.15
N TYR A 74 9.17 4.77 5.67
CA TYR A 74 8.04 5.70 5.58
C TYR A 74 6.96 5.18 4.61
N LYS A 75 7.37 4.74 3.41
CA LYS A 75 6.48 4.20 2.38
C LYS A 75 5.73 2.95 2.87
N THR A 76 6.39 2.06 3.62
CA THR A 76 5.76 0.86 4.23
C THR A 76 4.48 1.19 5.00
N VAL A 77 4.51 2.25 5.80
CA VAL A 77 3.34 2.68 6.57
C VAL A 77 2.32 3.38 5.68
N VAL A 78 2.78 4.27 4.79
CA VAL A 78 1.90 5.12 3.98
C VAL A 78 1.03 4.34 3.02
N VAL A 79 1.53 3.28 2.38
CA VAL A 79 0.73 2.48 1.43
C VAL A 79 -0.49 1.86 2.14
N ASN A 80 -0.29 1.23 3.29
CA ASN A 80 -1.40 0.64 4.06
C ASN A 80 -2.35 1.70 4.65
N VAL A 81 -1.82 2.86 5.04
CA VAL A 81 -2.65 3.98 5.51
C VAL A 81 -3.50 4.55 4.37
N SER A 82 -3.03 4.47 3.11
CA SER A 82 -3.80 4.85 1.92
C SER A 82 -5.09 4.05 1.81
N ASP A 83 -5.01 2.73 1.94
CA ASP A 83 -6.17 1.82 1.86
C ASP A 83 -7.22 2.14 2.92
N LEU A 84 -6.77 2.38 4.16
CA LEU A 84 -7.70 2.74 5.24
C LEU A 84 -8.44 4.04 4.93
N TYR A 85 -7.75 5.04 4.39
CA TYR A 85 -8.41 6.27 3.95
C TYR A 85 -9.32 6.06 2.75
N ALA A 86 -8.98 5.17 1.82
CA ALA A 86 -9.84 4.78 0.69
C ALA A 86 -11.14 4.10 1.14
N MET A 87 -11.14 3.51 2.33
CA MET A 87 -12.33 2.97 2.99
C MET A 87 -13.04 3.96 3.93
N ASN A 88 -12.62 5.24 3.94
CA ASN A 88 -13.11 6.28 4.86
C ASN A 88 -12.86 5.95 6.35
N ALA A 89 -11.84 5.14 6.65
CA ALA A 89 -11.45 4.77 8.00
C ALA A 89 -10.35 5.69 8.56
N THR A 90 -10.31 5.82 9.88
CA THR A 90 -9.23 6.50 10.60
C THR A 90 -8.19 5.46 11.03
N PRO A 91 -6.95 5.52 10.51
CA PRO A 91 -5.87 4.64 10.95
C PRO A 91 -5.55 4.81 12.44
N THR A 92 -5.25 3.71 13.13
CA THR A 92 -4.96 3.71 14.57
C THR A 92 -3.70 2.95 14.92
N GLN A 93 -3.50 1.73 14.40
CA GLN A 93 -2.34 0.90 14.71
C GLN A 93 -1.79 0.19 13.47
N ILE A 94 -0.53 -0.22 13.55
CA ILE A 94 0.13 -1.06 12.55
C ILE A 94 0.93 -2.20 13.20
N LEU A 95 1.09 -3.29 12.44
CA LEU A 95 2.10 -4.32 12.70
C LEU A 95 3.03 -4.42 11.50
N ILE A 96 4.33 -4.61 11.73
CA ILE A 96 5.32 -4.74 10.66
C ILE A 96 6.08 -6.06 10.79
N GLY A 97 5.93 -6.93 9.80
CA GLY A 97 6.78 -8.09 9.58
C GLY A 97 7.93 -7.75 8.63
N ILE A 98 9.16 -8.08 8.99
CA ILE A 98 10.33 -7.92 8.12
C ILE A 98 11.11 -9.21 8.00
N ALA A 99 11.61 -9.49 6.79
CA ALA A 99 12.56 -10.56 6.55
C ALA A 99 13.70 -10.08 5.65
N PHE A 100 14.94 -10.23 6.09
CA PHE A 100 16.12 -9.74 5.39
C PHE A 100 17.31 -10.68 5.55
N SER A 101 18.35 -10.52 4.72
CA SER A 101 19.57 -11.31 4.82
C SER A 101 20.61 -10.64 5.73
N ASN A 102 21.65 -11.37 6.11
CA ASN A 102 22.75 -10.87 6.96
C ASN A 102 23.63 -9.76 6.33
N ARG A 103 23.29 -9.26 5.13
CA ARG A 103 23.99 -8.12 4.51
C ARG A 103 23.56 -6.77 5.09
N PHE A 104 22.43 -6.71 5.79
CA PHE A 104 21.97 -5.50 6.46
C PHE A 104 22.62 -5.38 7.83
N SER A 105 23.16 -4.20 8.12
CA SER A 105 23.65 -3.87 9.45
C SER A 105 22.50 -3.44 10.35
N VAL A 106 22.76 -3.32 11.66
CA VAL A 106 21.78 -2.79 12.62
C VAL A 106 21.41 -1.36 12.26
N GLU A 107 22.40 -0.54 11.90
CA GLU A 107 22.23 0.86 11.54
C GLU A 107 21.35 1.04 10.29
N ALA A 108 21.44 0.11 9.34
CA ALA A 108 20.56 0.10 8.18
C ALA A 108 19.09 -0.12 8.57
N LEU A 109 18.85 -1.01 9.54
CA LEU A 109 17.49 -1.23 10.06
C LEU A 109 17.03 -0.09 10.95
N ASP A 110 17.93 0.53 11.72
CA ASP A 110 17.62 1.74 12.48
C ASP A 110 17.16 2.85 11.52
N GLU A 111 17.85 3.06 10.40
CA GLU A 111 17.45 4.03 9.36
C GLU A 111 16.07 3.70 8.76
N PHE A 112 15.81 2.42 8.48
CA PHE A 112 14.48 1.99 8.04
C PHE A 112 13.40 2.34 9.08
N TYR A 113 13.64 2.03 10.35
CA TYR A 113 12.70 2.33 11.43
C TYR A 113 12.55 3.82 11.72
N GLU A 114 13.57 4.66 11.49
CA GLU A 114 13.39 6.13 11.51
C GLU A 114 12.31 6.58 10.51
N GLY A 115 12.26 5.93 9.35
CA GLY A 115 11.24 6.13 8.34
C GLY A 115 9.84 5.74 8.83
N VAL A 116 9.75 4.53 9.40
CA VAL A 116 8.52 4.00 10.01
C VAL A 116 8.00 4.95 11.08
N TYR A 117 8.85 5.34 12.04
CA TYR A 117 8.47 6.23 13.14
C TYR A 117 8.05 7.62 12.64
N ALA A 118 8.71 8.14 11.60
CA ALA A 118 8.31 9.40 10.99
C ALA A 118 6.92 9.32 10.36
N ALA A 119 6.57 8.20 9.72
CA ALA A 119 5.22 7.98 9.20
C ALA A 119 4.20 7.79 10.33
N CYS A 120 4.51 6.96 11.33
CA CYS A 120 3.69 6.76 12.53
C CYS A 120 3.31 8.10 13.18
N ALA A 121 4.31 8.94 13.46
CA ALA A 121 4.10 10.25 14.06
C ALA A 121 3.25 11.18 13.19
N ARG A 122 3.41 11.12 11.86
CA ARG A 122 2.67 11.98 10.93
C ARG A 122 1.19 11.59 10.82
N TYR A 123 0.89 10.29 10.77
CA TYR A 123 -0.46 9.79 10.61
C TYR A 123 -1.15 9.48 11.95
N GLY A 124 -0.43 9.60 13.06
CA GLY A 124 -0.95 9.34 14.41
C GLY A 124 -1.24 7.86 14.65
N VAL A 125 -0.44 6.97 14.06
CA VAL A 125 -0.60 5.51 14.19
C VAL A 125 0.48 4.89 15.06
N ASP A 126 0.08 3.92 15.88
CA ASP A 126 1.00 3.22 16.77
C ASP A 126 1.56 1.95 16.11
N LEU A 127 2.88 1.79 16.09
CA LEU A 127 3.50 0.51 15.80
C LEU A 127 3.38 -0.39 17.04
N ILE A 128 2.50 -1.38 17.00
CA ILE A 128 2.15 -2.20 18.17
C ILE A 128 2.76 -3.61 18.16
N GLY A 129 3.45 -4.00 17.10
CA GLY A 129 4.07 -5.31 17.02
C GLY A 129 4.59 -5.63 15.64
N GLY A 130 5.04 -6.87 15.48
CA GLY A 130 5.68 -7.31 14.26
C GLY A 130 6.34 -8.66 14.40
N ASP A 131 6.98 -9.08 13.32
CA ASP A 131 7.85 -10.25 13.28
C ASP A 131 9.16 -9.90 12.56
N THR A 132 10.24 -10.60 12.90
CA THR A 132 11.55 -10.42 12.26
C THR A 132 12.16 -11.77 11.94
N ALA A 133 12.37 -12.01 10.65
CA ALA A 133 12.86 -13.28 10.15
C ALA A 133 14.10 -13.10 9.24
N SER A 134 14.78 -14.22 8.97
CA SER A 134 15.84 -14.26 7.96
C SER A 134 15.26 -14.59 6.58
N SER A 135 15.72 -13.87 5.55
CA SER A 135 15.37 -14.13 4.14
C SER A 135 16.64 -14.42 3.33
N GLN A 136 16.55 -15.42 2.44
CA GLN A 136 17.60 -15.72 1.46
C GLN A 136 17.47 -14.93 0.15
N LYS A 137 16.32 -14.26 -0.07
CA LYS A 137 15.94 -13.70 -1.38
C LYS A 137 15.72 -12.18 -1.38
N GLY A 138 16.38 -11.47 -0.49
CA GLY A 138 16.28 -10.00 -0.37
C GLY A 138 15.41 -9.55 0.79
N PHE A 139 15.15 -8.26 0.87
CA PHE A 139 14.36 -7.62 1.91
C PHE A 139 12.87 -7.71 1.55
N ILE A 140 12.11 -8.39 2.41
CA ILE A 140 10.66 -8.56 2.34
C ILE A 140 10.06 -7.84 3.54
N ILE A 141 9.01 -7.06 3.29
CA ILE A 141 8.30 -6.30 4.31
C ILE A 141 6.81 -6.64 4.14
N SER A 142 6.14 -6.95 5.23
CA SER A 142 4.68 -7.01 5.34
C SER A 142 4.26 -5.99 6.37
N CYS A 143 3.26 -5.19 6.06
CA CYS A 143 2.66 -4.29 7.04
C CYS A 143 1.16 -4.59 7.10
N THR A 144 0.61 -4.62 8.30
CA THR A 144 -0.84 -4.67 8.51
C THR A 144 -1.23 -3.36 9.16
N ALA A 145 -2.17 -2.64 8.58
CA ALA A 145 -2.75 -1.45 9.20
C ALA A 145 -4.16 -1.75 9.71
N ILE A 146 -4.45 -1.17 10.87
CA ILE A 146 -5.71 -1.26 11.58
C ILE A 146 -6.25 0.16 11.69
N GLY A 147 -7.50 0.32 11.30
CA GLY A 147 -8.23 1.56 11.48
C GLY A 147 -9.61 1.32 12.08
N GLU A 148 -10.27 2.41 12.42
CA GLU A 148 -11.63 2.42 12.93
C GLU A 148 -12.52 3.31 12.07
N VAL A 149 -13.79 2.95 12.01
CA VAL A 149 -14.81 3.71 11.31
C VAL A 149 -16.09 3.66 12.13
N ALA A 150 -16.85 4.76 12.10
CA ALA A 150 -18.18 4.75 12.71
C ALA A 150 -19.06 3.70 12.02
N PRO A 151 -20.01 3.08 12.74
CA PRO A 151 -20.89 2.09 12.15
C PRO A 151 -21.52 2.57 10.85
N ASP A 152 -21.34 1.78 9.81
CA ASP A 152 -21.89 2.00 8.47
C ASP A 152 -21.39 3.27 7.78
N GLU A 153 -20.24 3.83 8.19
CA GLU A 153 -19.60 5.00 7.54
C GLU A 153 -18.43 4.63 6.61
N TYR A 154 -18.02 3.35 6.58
CA TYR A 154 -17.04 2.91 5.60
C TYR A 154 -17.59 3.06 4.18
N VAL A 155 -16.68 3.29 3.23
CA VAL A 155 -16.98 3.35 1.81
C VAL A 155 -16.40 2.10 1.15
N LYS A 156 -17.13 1.54 0.19
CA LYS A 156 -16.73 0.36 -0.58
C LYS A 156 -16.45 0.75 -2.02
N ARG A 157 -15.74 -0.10 -2.75
CA ARG A 157 -15.63 -0.01 -4.22
C ARG A 157 -16.98 -0.16 -4.92
N SER A 158 -17.80 -1.11 -4.47
CA SER A 158 -19.06 -1.53 -5.11
C SER A 158 -20.28 -0.61 -4.90
N GLY A 159 -20.08 0.65 -4.49
CA GLY A 159 -21.17 1.58 -4.18
C GLY A 159 -21.55 2.55 -5.30
N ALA A 160 -20.81 2.57 -6.41
CA ALA A 160 -20.98 3.50 -7.51
C ALA A 160 -22.33 3.33 -8.22
N ARG A 161 -22.92 4.45 -8.66
CA ARG A 161 -24.24 4.48 -9.31
C ARG A 161 -24.19 5.24 -10.62
N LYS A 162 -25.10 4.91 -11.52
CA LYS A 162 -25.28 5.66 -12.77
C LYS A 162 -25.61 7.12 -12.46
N GLY A 163 -24.78 8.02 -12.98
CA GLY A 163 -24.91 9.47 -12.77
C GLY A 163 -23.97 10.02 -11.71
N ASP A 164 -23.25 9.17 -10.98
CA ASP A 164 -22.17 9.60 -10.10
C ASP A 164 -21.02 10.23 -10.91
N LEU A 165 -20.31 11.17 -10.28
CA LEU A 165 -19.12 11.78 -10.84
C LEU A 165 -17.89 10.94 -10.47
N LEU A 166 -17.05 10.64 -11.46
CA LEU A 166 -15.74 10.06 -11.21
C LEU A 166 -14.74 11.18 -10.96
N CYS A 167 -14.14 11.18 -9.78
CA CYS A 167 -13.19 12.18 -9.31
C CYS A 167 -11.85 11.52 -8.97
N VAL A 168 -10.76 12.26 -9.13
CA VAL A 168 -9.41 11.82 -8.71
C VAL A 168 -8.79 12.89 -7.83
N SER A 169 -7.91 12.48 -6.92
CA SER A 169 -7.20 13.41 -6.04
C SER A 169 -5.74 13.53 -6.47
N GLY A 170 -5.23 14.78 -6.57
CA GLY A 170 -3.84 15.03 -6.93
C GLY A 170 -3.48 14.66 -8.38
N ASP A 171 -2.20 14.51 -8.65
CA ASP A 171 -1.68 14.18 -9.99
C ASP A 171 -1.45 12.69 -10.17
N LEU A 172 -1.82 12.18 -11.35
CA LEU A 172 -1.60 10.79 -11.76
C LEU A 172 -0.31 10.64 -12.58
N GLY A 173 0.33 9.46 -12.50
CA GLY A 173 1.50 9.12 -13.30
C GLY A 173 2.86 9.65 -12.80
N ALA A 174 2.88 10.55 -11.81
CA ALA A 174 4.12 11.11 -11.27
C ALA A 174 5.07 10.04 -10.68
N ALA A 175 4.53 9.07 -9.93
CA ALA A 175 5.33 7.97 -9.37
C ALA A 175 5.92 7.07 -10.47
N TYR A 176 5.15 6.81 -11.54
CA TYR A 176 5.63 6.04 -12.68
C TYR A 176 6.76 6.77 -13.43
N LEU A 177 6.63 8.08 -13.64
CA LEU A 177 7.70 8.88 -14.22
C LEU A 177 8.96 8.88 -13.33
N GLY A 178 8.78 9.00 -12.00
CA GLY A 178 9.86 8.85 -11.03
C GLY A 178 10.57 7.50 -11.14
N LEU A 179 9.82 6.42 -11.35
CA LEU A 179 10.39 5.08 -11.53
C LEU A 179 11.23 4.99 -12.81
N LEU A 180 10.70 5.47 -13.93
CA LEU A 180 11.43 5.47 -15.20
C LEU A 180 12.74 6.26 -15.12
N LEU A 181 12.73 7.39 -14.41
CA LEU A 181 13.93 8.20 -14.18
C LEU A 181 14.95 7.45 -13.33
N LEU A 182 14.56 6.91 -12.16
CA LEU A 182 15.48 6.18 -11.28
C LEU A 182 16.05 4.91 -11.95
N GLU A 183 15.25 4.19 -12.73
CA GLU A 183 15.73 3.03 -13.50
C GLU A 183 16.71 3.43 -14.60
N ARG A 184 16.50 4.59 -15.26
CA ARG A 184 17.46 5.13 -16.24
C ARG A 184 18.78 5.47 -15.56
N GLU A 185 18.73 6.19 -14.46
CA GLU A 185 19.93 6.63 -13.72
C GLU A 185 20.68 5.45 -13.11
N LYS A 186 19.97 4.42 -12.62
CA LYS A 186 20.57 3.15 -12.19
C LYS A 186 21.36 2.48 -13.32
N LYS A 187 20.81 2.43 -14.54
CA LYS A 187 21.54 1.85 -15.70
C LYS A 187 22.81 2.64 -16.03
N ILE A 188 22.72 3.97 -16.05
CA ILE A 188 23.88 4.84 -16.31
C ILE A 188 24.96 4.62 -15.24
N TYR A 189 24.58 4.55 -13.97
CA TYR A 189 25.50 4.29 -12.86
C TYR A 189 26.17 2.92 -12.97
N LEU A 190 25.43 1.88 -13.38
CA LEU A 190 25.98 0.54 -13.60
C LEU A 190 26.96 0.49 -14.77
N GLU A 191 26.76 1.30 -15.81
CA GLU A 191 27.69 1.44 -16.95
C GLU A 191 28.93 2.27 -16.60
N ASN A 192 28.77 3.33 -15.79
CA ASN A 192 29.86 4.18 -15.36
C ASN A 192 29.64 4.73 -13.93
N PRO A 193 30.18 4.06 -12.90
CA PRO A 193 29.97 4.44 -11.50
C PRO A 193 30.54 5.81 -11.09
N GLN A 194 31.33 6.45 -11.96
CA GLN A 194 31.85 7.80 -11.72
C GLN A 194 30.83 8.90 -12.04
N ILE A 195 29.75 8.56 -12.75
CA ILE A 195 28.67 9.49 -13.05
C ILE A 195 27.71 9.49 -11.87
N GLN A 196 27.57 10.65 -11.22
CA GLN A 196 26.55 10.86 -10.21
C GLN A 196 25.28 11.38 -10.89
N PRO A 197 24.11 10.77 -10.64
CA PRO A 197 22.86 11.24 -11.20
C PRO A 197 22.47 12.59 -10.59
N ASP A 198 22.08 13.54 -11.44
CA ASP A 198 21.50 14.81 -11.02
C ASP A 198 19.97 14.71 -11.06
N LEU A 199 19.36 14.71 -9.88
CA LEU A 199 17.91 14.61 -9.68
C LEU A 199 17.31 15.92 -9.14
N GLU A 200 18.06 17.02 -9.12
CA GLU A 200 17.61 18.24 -8.45
C GLU A 200 16.35 18.85 -9.09
N GLY A 201 16.22 18.79 -10.41
CA GLY A 201 15.03 19.22 -11.15
C GLY A 201 13.83 18.28 -11.03
N GLU A 202 14.04 17.04 -10.55
CA GLU A 202 13.05 15.95 -10.60
C GLU A 202 12.52 15.56 -9.22
N LYS A 203 12.79 16.38 -8.20
CA LYS A 203 12.42 16.14 -6.78
C LYS A 203 10.94 15.77 -6.61
N TYR A 204 10.04 16.37 -7.38
CA TYR A 204 8.60 16.09 -7.29
C TYR A 204 8.28 14.64 -7.68
N VAL A 205 8.67 14.20 -8.88
CA VAL A 205 8.31 12.87 -9.40
C VAL A 205 9.05 11.76 -8.67
N VAL A 206 10.32 11.98 -8.31
CA VAL A 206 11.09 11.06 -7.46
C VAL A 206 10.47 10.96 -6.06
N GLY A 207 10.05 12.09 -5.49
CA GLY A 207 9.36 12.13 -4.20
C GLY A 207 8.05 11.36 -4.21
N ARG A 208 7.25 11.46 -5.28
CA ARG A 208 5.98 10.71 -5.41
C ARG A 208 6.16 9.20 -5.46
N LEU A 209 7.32 8.70 -5.90
CA LEU A 209 7.64 7.27 -5.86
C LEU A 209 8.21 6.80 -4.51
N LEU A 210 9.19 7.54 -3.99
CA LEU A 210 9.98 7.12 -2.83
C LEU A 210 9.29 7.44 -1.50
N LYS A 211 8.58 8.56 -1.43
CA LYS A 211 7.92 9.07 -0.22
C LYS A 211 6.52 9.57 -0.57
N PRO A 212 5.60 8.68 -1.00
CA PRO A 212 4.23 9.07 -1.28
C PRO A 212 3.56 9.66 -0.03
N GLU A 213 2.42 10.32 -0.22
CA GLU A 213 1.61 10.86 0.88
C GLU A 213 0.18 10.34 0.72
N ALA A 214 -0.32 9.71 1.78
CA ALA A 214 -1.70 9.23 1.84
C ALA A 214 -2.67 10.41 1.99
N ARG A 215 -3.85 10.29 1.41
CA ARG A 215 -4.79 11.39 1.22
C ARG A 215 -5.71 11.64 2.40
N LYS A 216 -5.12 11.77 3.60
CA LYS A 216 -5.84 12.17 4.81
C LYS A 216 -6.63 13.47 4.62
N ASP A 217 -6.05 14.41 3.88
CA ASP A 217 -6.65 15.69 3.54
C ASP A 217 -8.00 15.55 2.81
N ILE A 218 -8.16 14.51 2.00
CA ILE A 218 -9.41 14.24 1.27
C ILE A 218 -10.49 13.69 2.21
N VAL A 219 -10.14 12.80 3.14
CA VAL A 219 -11.08 12.29 4.15
C VAL A 219 -11.53 13.42 5.09
N GLU A 220 -10.61 14.28 5.53
CA GLU A 220 -10.95 15.46 6.34
C GLU A 220 -11.83 16.46 5.59
N PHE A 221 -11.59 16.64 4.28
CA PHE A 221 -12.43 17.45 3.41
C PHE A 221 -13.86 16.89 3.31
N PHE A 222 -14.02 15.59 3.09
CA PHE A 222 -15.33 14.94 3.04
C PHE A 222 -16.11 15.12 4.34
N ALA A 223 -15.47 14.87 5.48
CA ALA A 223 -16.08 15.05 6.80
C ALA A 223 -16.54 16.51 7.02
N THR A 224 -15.68 17.49 6.68
CA THR A 224 -15.99 18.91 6.85
C THR A 224 -17.11 19.38 5.93
N ALA A 225 -17.15 18.86 4.70
CA ALA A 225 -18.17 19.21 3.71
C ALA A 225 -19.49 18.44 3.90
N GLY A 226 -19.54 17.46 4.82
CA GLY A 226 -20.68 16.55 4.95
C GLY A 226 -20.91 15.71 3.70
N ILE A 227 -19.83 15.41 2.95
CA ILE A 227 -19.87 14.60 1.73
C ILE A 227 -19.55 13.17 2.11
N ARG A 228 -20.37 12.24 1.63
CA ARG A 228 -20.08 10.82 1.69
C ARG A 228 -19.95 10.27 0.26
N PRO A 229 -18.76 9.80 -0.15
CA PRO A 229 -18.58 9.17 -1.44
C PRO A 229 -19.50 7.94 -1.56
N THR A 230 -20.06 7.72 -2.75
CA THR A 230 -20.85 6.51 -3.03
C THR A 230 -19.95 5.30 -3.17
N ALA A 231 -18.79 5.47 -3.80
CA ALA A 231 -17.69 4.52 -3.83
C ALA A 231 -16.35 5.25 -3.78
N MET A 232 -15.32 4.54 -3.35
CA MET A 232 -13.96 5.05 -3.23
C MET A 232 -12.97 3.89 -3.33
N ILE A 233 -11.81 4.18 -3.88
CA ILE A 233 -10.66 3.29 -4.04
C ILE A 233 -9.41 4.16 -4.10
N ASP A 234 -8.28 3.64 -3.65
CA ASP A 234 -6.99 4.27 -3.84
C ASP A 234 -6.48 4.03 -5.30
N VAL A 235 -5.35 4.64 -5.70
CA VAL A 235 -4.81 4.39 -7.05
C VAL A 235 -3.38 3.92 -6.95
N SER A 236 -3.21 2.59 -6.97
CA SER A 236 -1.95 1.90 -6.76
C SER A 236 -1.47 1.18 -8.03
N ASP A 237 -2.36 0.47 -8.74
CA ASP A 237 -2.04 -0.23 -10.00
C ASP A 237 -2.27 0.65 -11.25
N GLY A 238 -2.91 1.79 -11.04
CA GLY A 238 -3.14 2.82 -12.07
C GLY A 238 -4.61 2.97 -12.44
N LEU A 239 -4.98 4.19 -12.83
CA LEU A 239 -6.38 4.64 -12.95
C LEU A 239 -7.28 3.68 -13.75
N SER A 240 -6.79 3.14 -14.87
CA SER A 240 -7.61 2.25 -15.70
C SER A 240 -7.96 0.94 -14.99
N SER A 241 -7.06 0.41 -14.17
CA SER A 241 -7.30 -0.81 -13.39
C SER A 241 -8.33 -0.54 -12.31
N GLU A 242 -8.12 0.52 -11.53
CA GLU A 242 -9.00 0.86 -10.40
C GLU A 242 -10.42 1.21 -10.83
N VAL A 243 -10.57 1.88 -11.98
CA VAL A 243 -11.90 2.18 -12.53
C VAL A 243 -12.64 0.90 -12.95
N LEU A 244 -11.96 -0.19 -13.26
CA LEU A 244 -12.61 -1.49 -13.51
C LEU A 244 -13.00 -2.21 -12.21
N HIS A 245 -12.41 -1.84 -11.07
CA HIS A 245 -12.75 -2.35 -9.75
C HIS A 245 -13.89 -1.60 -9.07
N LEU A 246 -14.19 -0.37 -9.49
CA LEU A 246 -15.38 0.42 -9.09
C LEU A 246 -16.66 -0.04 -9.81
#